data_AF-A0A9E4B1L4-F1
#
_entry.id   AF-A0A9E4B1L4-F1
#
_cell.length_a   1.000
_cell.length_b   1.000
_cell.length_c   1.000
_cell.angle_alpha   90.00
_cell.angle_beta   90.00
_cell.angle_gamma   90.00
#
_symmetry.space_group_name_H-M   'P 1'
#
loop_
_entity.id
_entity.type
_entity.pdbx_description
1 polymer ?
#
loop_
_entity_poly.entity_id
_entity_poly.type
_entity_poly.pdbx_seq_one_letter_code
_entity_poly.pdbx_strand_id
1 'polypeptide(L)'
;MPNEWKKEDELRRDDEFVEINIKALAEAFQTTFKESIIPDSNRFRFWMENSKKIERPIYVRMMIYAMQAHLKEKNFNQLNEWLTFCEWVLSHSDQEHDADYRPSDESKENPNWSNSRRAVGDFIGVCLEKEVDIPIIAREQLAKLLETICTQYDWPLDENHPKVMNEYDPLTEGINNTRSRALENLVTFGFWLRDLTTILERRFSSEANYPLTLPEYAILGKNYPWICSLNETWAIKHKSDFFPQSKLPEWGVAFSSFVLGNQAFKPIFKILKDEFNFALRHLRNIKNRNRGGHEPIAVLGERLFNYYLLDMFPLKGQESLLERFYQQTDKKYWANLFNDIGHRLWKTGKHLNQNTEDRVRKFCDWRLKFEEPTELQYFTTWLQAECLDPEWRLKAYSKVLDICEVEDWGMHVKTLCEMLPNHTEMVVECFFKLTEGTKKDNIHIQKEEANAILKAGRESKDDSVRSKTKLIRENLLNSGRFVLPDLED
;
A
#
# COMPACT_ATOMS: atom_id res chain seq x y z
N MET A 1 14.67 -8.00 46.11
CA MET A 1 14.76 -6.52 46.05
C MET A 1 14.90 -6.13 44.59
N PRO A 2 13.89 -5.52 43.95
CA PRO A 2 14.00 -5.15 42.54
C PRO A 2 14.46 -3.68 42.45
N ASN A 3 15.72 -3.44 42.04
CA ASN A 3 16.24 -2.19 41.42
C ASN A 3 17.59 -1.67 41.93
N GLU A 4 18.28 -2.31 42.87
CA GLU A 4 19.63 -1.89 43.24
C GLU A 4 20.69 -2.58 42.37
N TRP A 5 20.87 -2.08 41.15
CA TRP A 5 22.09 -2.35 40.36
C TRP A 5 22.57 -1.02 39.80
N LYS A 6 23.69 -0.52 40.33
CA LYS A 6 24.36 0.69 39.84
C LYS A 6 25.11 0.36 38.54
N LYS A 7 25.23 1.34 37.64
CA LYS A 7 26.22 1.30 36.56
C LYS A 7 27.59 1.02 37.19
N GLU A 8 28.37 0.10 36.60
CA GLU A 8 29.75 -0.29 36.95
C GLU A 8 29.95 -1.54 37.84
N ASP A 9 29.34 -2.68 37.49
CA ASP A 9 29.91 -3.98 37.89
C ASP A 9 30.25 -4.79 36.62
N GLU A 10 31.41 -4.47 36.02
CA GLU A 10 32.11 -5.37 35.10
C GLU A 10 32.65 -6.57 35.89
N LEU A 11 31.79 -7.55 36.17
CA LEU A 11 32.20 -8.83 36.72
C LEU A 11 32.93 -9.64 35.64
N ARG A 12 34.26 -9.47 35.58
CA ARG A 12 35.17 -10.33 34.83
C ARG A 12 35.12 -11.76 35.38
N ARG A 13 34.51 -12.67 34.63
CA ARG A 13 34.93 -14.08 34.56
C ARG A 13 34.90 -14.54 33.11
N ASP A 14 35.98 -15.22 32.75
CA ASP A 14 36.28 -15.77 31.43
C ASP A 14 35.15 -16.68 30.94
N ASP A 15 34.43 -16.22 29.91
CA ASP A 15 33.87 -16.95 28.76
C ASP A 15 32.71 -16.14 28.16
N GLU A 16 32.86 -15.77 26.88
CA GLU A 16 31.89 -15.05 26.02
C GLU A 16 31.36 -13.70 26.55
N PHE A 17 31.68 -12.61 25.84
CA PHE A 17 31.17 -11.26 26.12
C PHE A 17 29.63 -11.20 26.01
N VAL A 18 28.91 -11.53 27.09
CA VAL A 18 27.53 -11.09 27.29
C VAL A 18 27.60 -9.72 27.93
N GLU A 19 27.45 -8.67 27.12
CA GLU A 19 27.29 -7.32 27.65
C GLU A 19 25.94 -7.26 28.40
N ILE A 20 25.97 -7.41 29.73
CA ILE A 20 24.77 -7.33 30.57
C ILE A 20 24.35 -5.86 30.68
N ASN A 21 23.66 -5.37 29.65
CA ASN A 21 23.00 -4.06 29.68
C ASN A 21 21.54 -4.19 30.17
N ILE A 22 20.92 -3.06 30.53
CA ILE A 22 19.55 -3.03 31.07
C ILE A 22 18.54 -3.67 30.12
N LYS A 23 18.74 -3.50 28.81
CA LYS A 23 17.91 -4.12 27.78
C LYS A 23 17.99 -5.65 27.82
N ALA A 24 19.18 -6.23 27.89
CA ALA A 24 19.37 -7.68 28.00
C ALA A 24 18.72 -8.24 29.28
N LEU A 25 18.84 -7.53 30.40
CA LEU A 25 18.16 -7.91 31.65
C LEU A 25 16.64 -7.84 31.53
N ALA A 26 16.10 -6.84 30.83
CA ALA A 26 14.67 -6.71 30.59
C ALA A 26 14.14 -7.84 29.69
N GLU A 27 14.88 -8.23 28.65
CA GLU A 27 14.53 -9.38 27.80
C GLU A 27 14.54 -10.69 28.59
N ALA A 28 15.56 -10.94 29.41
CA ALA A 28 15.59 -12.10 30.31
C ALA A 28 14.43 -12.07 31.34
N PHE A 29 14.08 -10.88 31.82
CA PHE A 29 12.93 -10.70 32.70
C PHE A 29 11.61 -11.02 32.00
N GLN A 30 11.42 -10.67 30.72
CA GLN A 30 10.22 -11.05 29.96
C GLN A 30 10.01 -12.56 30.00
N THR A 31 11.05 -13.35 29.69
CA THR A 31 11.01 -14.81 29.70
C THR A 31 10.67 -15.34 31.09
N THR A 32 11.38 -14.85 32.11
CA THR A 32 11.11 -15.22 33.52
C THR A 32 9.68 -14.87 33.93
N PHE A 33 9.19 -13.71 33.51
CA PHE A 33 7.84 -13.25 33.83
C PHE A 33 6.78 -14.16 33.19
N LYS A 34 6.97 -14.50 31.91
CA LYS A 34 6.09 -15.41 31.16
C LYS A 34 6.07 -16.81 31.76
N GLU A 35 7.24 -17.41 31.99
CA GLU A 35 7.38 -18.84 32.27
C GLU A 35 7.31 -19.20 33.75
N SER A 36 7.72 -18.29 34.63
CA SER A 36 7.90 -18.57 36.07
C SER A 36 7.09 -17.67 37.00
N ILE A 37 6.67 -16.47 36.56
CA ILE A 37 5.90 -15.54 37.41
C ILE A 37 4.41 -15.67 37.14
N ILE A 38 3.95 -15.52 35.88
CA ILE A 38 2.52 -15.63 35.54
C ILE A 38 1.91 -16.98 35.99
N PRO A 39 2.56 -18.14 35.81
CA PRO A 39 1.99 -19.42 36.22
C PRO A 39 1.91 -19.63 37.74
N ASP A 40 2.71 -18.90 38.53
CA ASP A 40 2.71 -18.98 40.00
C ASP A 40 1.88 -17.83 40.59
N SER A 41 0.70 -18.15 41.12
CA SER A 41 -0.24 -17.15 41.63
C SER A 41 0.30 -16.28 42.77
N ASN A 42 1.27 -16.76 43.56
CA ASN A 42 1.87 -15.97 44.63
C ASN A 42 2.91 -14.99 44.06
N ARG A 43 3.74 -15.45 43.12
CA ARG A 43 4.71 -14.59 42.43
C ARG A 43 4.00 -13.55 41.59
N PHE A 44 3.00 -13.94 40.81
CA PHE A 44 2.21 -13.02 39.99
C PHE A 44 1.58 -11.92 40.85
N ARG A 45 0.89 -12.29 41.94
CA ARG A 45 0.28 -11.33 42.88
C ARG A 45 1.31 -10.38 43.47
N PHE A 46 2.46 -10.89 43.92
CA PHE A 46 3.55 -10.07 44.42
C PHE A 46 3.97 -9.00 43.40
N TRP A 47 4.16 -9.38 42.13
CA TRP A 47 4.56 -8.42 41.10
C TRP A 47 3.46 -7.43 40.74
N MET A 48 2.19 -7.83 40.72
CA MET A 48 1.08 -6.90 40.48
C MET A 48 0.94 -5.88 41.62
N GLU A 49 1.02 -6.31 42.88
CA GLU A 49 0.94 -5.43 44.07
C GLU A 49 2.12 -4.47 44.17
N ASN A 50 3.30 -4.88 43.67
CA ASN A 50 4.52 -4.08 43.71
C ASN A 50 4.85 -3.38 42.38
N SER A 51 3.95 -3.42 41.39
CA SER A 51 4.12 -2.79 40.07
C SER A 51 4.49 -1.30 40.16
N LYS A 52 3.87 -0.57 41.09
CA LYS A 52 4.13 0.85 41.36
C LYS A 52 5.55 1.15 41.85
N LYS A 53 6.31 0.14 42.27
CA LYS A 53 7.71 0.27 42.71
C LYS A 53 8.70 0.05 41.55
N ILE A 54 8.23 -0.28 40.35
CA ILE A 54 9.08 -0.43 39.17
C ILE A 54 9.41 0.95 38.62
N GLU A 55 10.67 1.35 38.79
CA GLU A 55 11.14 2.70 38.42
C GLU A 55 11.62 2.80 36.96
N ARG A 56 11.88 1.67 36.29
CA ARG A 56 12.34 1.62 34.90
C ARG A 56 11.24 1.10 33.98
N PRO A 57 10.67 1.94 33.09
CA PRO A 57 9.54 1.56 32.24
C PRO A 57 9.79 0.36 31.33
N ILE A 58 11.03 0.07 30.94
CA ILE A 58 11.37 -1.07 30.09
C ILE A 58 10.88 -2.41 30.67
N TYR A 59 10.94 -2.60 32.00
CA TYR A 59 10.44 -3.83 32.63
C TYR A 59 8.91 -3.91 32.58
N VAL A 60 8.21 -2.78 32.70
CA VAL A 60 6.75 -2.73 32.54
C VAL A 60 6.35 -3.13 31.12
N ARG A 61 7.05 -2.62 30.09
CA ARG A 61 6.85 -3.05 28.70
C ARG A 61 7.03 -4.56 28.55
N MET A 62 8.07 -5.14 29.16
CA MET A 62 8.34 -6.57 29.10
C MET A 62 7.26 -7.41 29.79
N MET A 63 6.68 -6.92 30.90
CA MET A 63 5.51 -7.56 31.52
C MET A 63 4.32 -7.61 30.56
N ILE A 64 4.04 -6.52 29.85
CA ILE A 64 2.94 -6.48 28.86
C ILE A 64 3.21 -7.45 27.71
N TYR A 65 4.44 -7.52 27.19
CA TYR A 65 4.78 -8.50 26.14
C TYR A 65 4.63 -9.95 26.60
N ALA A 66 4.95 -10.26 27.87
CA ALA A 66 4.67 -11.57 28.44
C ALA A 66 3.16 -11.85 28.54
N MET A 67 2.34 -10.86 28.92
CA MET A 67 0.87 -10.99 28.93
C MET A 67 0.31 -11.24 27.52
N GLN A 68 0.81 -10.51 26.51
CA GLN A 68 0.43 -10.72 25.11
C GLN A 68 0.72 -12.16 24.63
N ALA A 69 1.85 -12.74 25.05
CA ALA A 69 2.19 -14.12 24.72
C ALA A 69 1.18 -15.12 25.31
N HIS A 70 0.76 -14.92 26.56
CA HIS A 70 -0.29 -15.76 27.19
C HIS A 70 -1.66 -15.59 26.53
N LEU A 71 -2.01 -14.38 26.07
CA LEU A 71 -3.25 -14.17 25.29
C LEU A 71 -3.25 -14.96 23.99
N LYS A 72 -2.11 -15.00 23.27
CA LYS A 72 -1.97 -15.80 22.04
C LYS A 72 -2.08 -17.31 22.30
N GLU A 73 -1.73 -17.74 23.51
CA GLU A 73 -1.94 -19.11 24.00
C GLU A 73 -3.36 -19.35 24.55
N LYS A 74 -4.26 -18.37 24.43
CA LYS A 74 -5.66 -18.40 24.91
C LYS A 74 -5.80 -18.57 26.42
N ASN A 75 -4.80 -18.10 27.18
CA ASN A 75 -4.86 -18.09 28.63
C ASN A 75 -5.43 -16.75 29.13
N PHE A 76 -6.66 -16.78 29.64
CA PHE A 76 -7.39 -15.58 30.09
C PHE A 76 -7.56 -15.50 31.61
N ASN A 77 -6.91 -16.39 32.37
CA ASN A 77 -7.14 -16.54 33.82
C ASN A 77 -6.84 -15.27 34.63
N GLN A 78 -5.96 -14.40 34.14
CA GLN A 78 -5.52 -13.16 34.79
C GLN A 78 -5.90 -11.91 33.98
N LEU A 79 -6.87 -12.03 33.06
CA LEU A 79 -7.18 -10.98 32.10
C LEU A 79 -7.63 -9.67 32.79
N ASN A 80 -8.42 -9.75 33.86
CA ASN A 80 -8.88 -8.57 34.59
C ASN A 80 -7.72 -7.83 35.27
N GLU A 81 -6.77 -8.58 35.83
CA GLU A 81 -5.55 -8.06 36.43
C GLU A 81 -4.67 -7.40 35.37
N TRP A 82 -4.55 -8.00 34.18
CA TRP A 82 -3.78 -7.42 33.07
C TRP A 82 -4.41 -6.14 32.53
N LEU A 83 -5.73 -6.08 32.42
CA LEU A 83 -6.46 -4.87 32.00
C LEU A 83 -6.32 -3.74 33.03
N THR A 84 -6.42 -4.08 34.31
CA THR A 84 -6.18 -3.12 35.42
C THR A 84 -4.73 -2.62 35.42
N PHE A 85 -3.77 -3.51 35.16
CA PHE A 85 -2.37 -3.14 35.00
C PHE A 85 -2.16 -2.20 33.82
N CYS A 86 -2.78 -2.47 32.67
CA CYS A 86 -2.75 -1.60 31.50
C CYS A 86 -3.31 -0.20 31.81
N GLU A 87 -4.41 -0.10 32.55
CA GLU A 87 -4.98 1.18 33.00
C GLU A 87 -3.97 1.97 33.86
N TRP A 88 -3.29 1.29 34.79
CA TRP A 88 -2.22 1.91 35.57
C TRP A 88 -1.06 2.40 34.69
N VAL A 89 -0.65 1.63 33.68
CA VAL A 89 0.41 2.08 32.74
C VAL A 89 -0.01 3.36 32.02
N LEU A 90 -1.26 3.44 31.54
CA LEU A 90 -1.78 4.63 30.86
C LEU A 90 -1.94 5.86 31.78
N SER A 91 -2.00 5.67 33.10
CA SER A 91 -2.02 6.79 34.07
C SER A 91 -0.71 7.58 34.12
N HIS A 92 0.39 7.04 33.59
CA HIS A 92 1.66 7.76 33.47
C HIS A 92 1.62 8.65 32.24
N SER A 93 2.03 9.91 32.40
CA SER A 93 2.11 10.89 31.31
C SER A 93 3.14 10.47 30.27
N ASP A 94 2.81 10.65 28.98
CA ASP A 94 3.82 10.96 27.99
C ASP A 94 4.27 12.40 28.32
N GLN A 95 5.54 12.66 28.63
CA GLN A 95 5.96 14.00 29.05
C GLN A 95 6.72 14.69 27.93
N GLU A 96 6.57 16.02 27.85
CA GLU A 96 7.47 16.88 27.08
C GLU A 96 8.91 16.67 27.56
N HIS A 97 9.85 16.54 26.63
CA HIS A 97 11.24 16.25 26.93
C HIS A 97 12.03 17.56 27.01
N ASP A 98 12.62 17.87 28.18
CA ASP A 98 13.57 18.97 28.31
C ASP A 98 14.84 18.66 27.50
N ALA A 99 15.37 19.65 26.77
CA ALA A 99 16.51 19.46 25.87
C ALA A 99 17.78 19.00 26.59
N ASP A 100 17.88 19.30 27.89
CA ASP A 100 19.05 18.98 28.73
C ASP A 100 19.03 17.54 29.30
N TYR A 101 17.88 16.85 29.25
CA TYR A 101 17.74 15.47 29.76
C TYR A 101 17.14 14.57 28.70
N ARG A 102 17.83 13.46 28.37
CA ARG A 102 17.28 12.44 27.45
C ARG A 102 16.50 11.39 28.25
N PRO A 103 15.16 11.46 28.30
CA PRO A 103 14.39 10.44 28.97
C PRO A 103 14.51 9.11 28.20
N SER A 104 14.58 8.02 28.94
CA SER A 104 14.75 6.67 28.40
C SER A 104 13.91 5.69 29.19
N ASP A 105 13.40 4.66 28.52
CA ASP A 105 12.69 3.57 29.20
C ASP A 105 13.63 2.71 30.06
N GLU A 106 14.95 2.83 29.87
CA GLU A 106 15.98 2.20 30.70
C GLU A 106 16.39 3.04 31.93
N SER A 107 16.09 4.35 31.93
CA SER A 107 16.49 5.25 33.03
C SER A 107 15.49 5.19 34.19
N LYS A 108 16.03 5.19 35.41
CA LYS A 108 15.26 5.37 36.64
C LYS A 108 15.05 6.86 36.95
N GLU A 109 16.06 7.66 36.64
CA GLU A 109 16.16 9.08 36.98
C GLU A 109 15.30 9.93 36.04
N ASN A 110 15.25 9.57 34.75
CA ASN A 110 14.46 10.24 33.71
C ASN A 110 13.64 9.20 32.92
N PRO A 111 12.63 8.57 33.54
CA PRO A 111 11.90 7.46 32.94
C PRO A 111 11.02 7.92 31.77
N ASN A 112 11.12 7.24 30.63
CA ASN A 112 10.22 7.44 29.49
C ASN A 112 9.15 6.33 29.41
N TRP A 113 7.88 6.71 29.51
CA TRP A 113 6.75 5.78 29.46
C TRP A 113 6.15 5.57 28.06
N SER A 114 6.58 6.30 27.02
CA SER A 114 5.98 6.22 25.67
C SER A 114 5.95 4.79 25.13
N ASN A 115 7.04 4.03 25.32
CA ASN A 115 7.16 2.65 24.85
C ASN A 115 6.25 1.67 25.63
N SER A 116 6.05 1.91 26.93
CA SER A 116 5.14 1.10 27.75
C SER A 116 3.68 1.41 27.42
N ARG A 117 3.34 2.68 27.20
CA ARG A 117 2.02 3.11 26.69
C ARG A 117 1.75 2.50 25.31
N ARG A 118 2.74 2.49 24.42
CA ARG A 118 2.64 1.81 23.12
C ARG A 118 2.36 0.32 23.27
N ALA A 119 3.04 -0.36 24.19
CA ALA A 119 2.81 -1.77 24.45
C ALA A 119 1.39 -2.08 24.92
N VAL A 120 0.72 -1.16 25.64
CA VAL A 120 -0.72 -1.28 25.96
C VAL A 120 -1.57 -1.23 24.68
N GLY A 121 -1.28 -0.29 23.76
CA GLY A 121 -1.94 -0.24 22.45
C GLY A 121 -1.77 -1.55 21.67
N ASP A 122 -0.55 -2.09 21.63
CA ASP A 122 -0.27 -3.36 20.95
C ASP A 122 -0.93 -4.56 21.68
N PHE A 123 -1.04 -4.52 23.01
CA PHE A 123 -1.78 -5.51 23.81
C PHE A 123 -3.26 -5.53 23.43
N ILE A 124 -3.90 -4.37 23.29
CA ILE A 124 -5.27 -4.28 22.79
C ILE A 124 -5.36 -4.85 21.37
N GLY A 125 -4.39 -4.57 20.52
CA GLY A 125 -4.31 -5.15 19.18
C GLY A 125 -4.36 -6.69 19.21
N VAL A 126 -3.56 -7.30 20.09
CA VAL A 126 -3.56 -8.77 20.29
C VAL A 126 -4.92 -9.27 20.81
N CYS A 127 -5.55 -8.58 21.77
CA CYS A 127 -6.88 -8.95 22.25
C CYS A 127 -7.94 -8.99 21.12
N LEU A 128 -7.74 -8.20 20.07
CA LEU A 128 -8.68 -8.07 18.94
C LEU A 128 -8.33 -8.97 17.74
N GLU A 129 -7.24 -9.73 17.82
CA GLU A 129 -6.93 -10.77 16.84
C GLU A 129 -8.03 -11.84 16.86
N LYS A 130 -8.51 -12.25 15.67
CA LYS A 130 -9.62 -13.19 15.53
C LYS A 130 -9.30 -14.54 16.17
N GLU A 131 -8.04 -14.94 16.14
CA GLU A 131 -7.56 -16.22 16.63
C GLU A 131 -7.53 -16.28 18.16
N VAL A 132 -7.38 -15.14 18.84
CA VAL A 132 -7.32 -15.06 20.30
C VAL A 132 -8.68 -15.37 20.91
N ASP A 133 -9.78 -14.87 20.33
CA ASP A 133 -11.16 -15.11 20.81
C ASP A 133 -11.36 -14.65 22.27
N ILE A 134 -11.06 -13.36 22.52
CA ILE A 134 -11.09 -12.77 23.86
C ILE A 134 -12.51 -12.82 24.47
N PRO A 135 -12.66 -13.14 25.78
CA PRO A 135 -13.96 -13.15 26.43
C PRO A 135 -14.69 -11.80 26.37
N ILE A 136 -16.01 -11.82 26.07
CA ILE A 136 -16.85 -10.62 25.95
C ILE A 136 -16.88 -9.75 27.22
N ILE A 137 -16.60 -10.34 28.38
CA ILE A 137 -16.51 -9.62 29.65
C ILE A 137 -15.41 -8.54 29.66
N ALA A 138 -14.38 -8.67 28.82
CA ALA A 138 -13.29 -7.69 28.70
C ALA A 138 -13.70 -6.43 27.94
N ARG A 139 -14.88 -6.44 27.29
CA ARG A 139 -15.36 -5.38 26.39
C ARG A 139 -15.24 -3.99 26.98
N GLU A 140 -15.82 -3.78 28.16
CA GLU A 140 -15.97 -2.43 28.72
C GLU A 140 -14.61 -1.84 29.11
N GLN A 141 -13.73 -2.67 29.67
CA GLN A 141 -12.37 -2.25 30.03
C GLN A 141 -11.52 -2.00 28.78
N LEU A 142 -11.60 -2.85 27.76
CA LEU A 142 -10.92 -2.61 26.48
C LEU A 142 -11.41 -1.33 25.80
N ALA A 143 -12.71 -1.04 25.81
CA ALA A 143 -13.27 0.21 25.31
C ALA A 143 -12.68 1.42 26.05
N LYS A 144 -12.60 1.35 27.38
CA LYS A 144 -12.04 2.42 28.23
C LYS A 144 -10.56 2.65 27.96
N LEU A 145 -9.77 1.57 27.81
CA LEU A 145 -8.35 1.68 27.47
C LEU A 145 -8.15 2.28 26.08
N LEU A 146 -8.93 1.84 25.08
CA LEU A 146 -8.90 2.39 23.72
C LEU A 146 -9.26 3.88 23.71
N GLU A 147 -10.34 4.25 24.38
CA GLU A 147 -10.76 5.64 24.52
C GLU A 147 -9.63 6.48 25.12
N THR A 148 -9.06 6.02 26.24
CA THR A 148 -7.94 6.69 26.91
C THR A 148 -6.77 6.92 25.94
N ILE A 149 -6.33 5.88 25.23
CA ILE A 149 -5.19 6.00 24.30
C ILE A 149 -5.52 6.90 23.11
N CYS A 150 -6.75 6.83 22.59
CA CYS A 150 -7.15 7.67 21.48
C CYS A 150 -7.20 9.16 21.85
N THR A 151 -7.43 9.52 23.11
CA THR A 151 -7.66 10.91 23.53
C THR A 151 -6.55 11.57 24.35
N GLN A 152 -5.51 10.82 24.72
CA GLN A 152 -4.41 11.34 25.52
C GLN A 152 -3.30 11.98 24.68
N TYR A 153 -2.42 12.71 25.35
CA TYR A 153 -1.19 13.27 24.76
C TYR A 153 -0.29 12.16 24.19
N ASP A 154 0.28 12.40 23.03
CA ASP A 154 1.25 11.55 22.34
C ASP A 154 2.39 12.48 21.87
N TRP A 155 3.48 12.54 22.65
CA TRP A 155 4.55 13.53 22.47
C TRP A 155 5.06 13.63 21.03
N PRO A 156 5.38 12.52 20.33
CA PRO A 156 5.76 12.55 18.92
C PRO A 156 4.76 13.24 17.99
N LEU A 157 3.45 13.05 18.23
CA LEU A 157 2.40 13.63 17.39
C LEU A 157 2.15 15.10 17.74
N ASP A 158 2.05 15.40 19.03
CA ASP A 158 1.62 16.70 19.54
C ASP A 158 2.75 17.75 19.48
N GLU A 159 4.01 17.34 19.61
CA GLU A 159 5.20 18.21 19.42
C GLU A 159 5.74 18.20 17.98
N ASN A 160 5.04 17.54 17.06
CA ASN A 160 5.46 17.38 15.66
C ASN A 160 6.91 16.85 15.55
N HIS A 161 7.25 15.86 16.38
CA HIS A 161 8.55 15.21 16.41
C HIS A 161 8.46 13.84 15.71
N PRO A 162 8.68 13.78 14.38
CA PRO A 162 8.51 12.55 13.62
C PRO A 162 9.45 11.45 14.12
N LYS A 163 8.92 10.21 14.23
CA LYS A 163 9.74 9.05 14.61
C LYS A 163 10.60 8.56 13.46
N VAL A 164 10.18 8.84 12.23
CA VAL A 164 10.86 8.40 11.01
C VAL A 164 11.68 9.55 10.45
N MET A 165 12.99 9.47 10.65
CA MET A 165 13.97 10.49 10.23
C MET A 165 14.08 10.65 8.71
N ASN A 166 13.73 9.62 7.92
CA ASN A 166 13.87 9.63 6.47
C ASN A 166 12.52 9.92 5.80
N GLU A 167 12.41 11.03 5.07
CA GLU A 167 11.24 11.44 4.28
C GLU A 167 9.88 11.20 4.97
N TYR A 168 9.43 12.16 5.79
CA TYR A 168 8.11 12.23 6.45
C TYR A 168 6.90 11.59 5.71
N ASP A 169 6.58 10.33 5.97
CA ASP A 169 5.37 9.67 5.46
C ASP A 169 4.31 9.63 6.59
N PRO A 170 3.21 10.42 6.50
CA PRO A 170 2.18 10.45 7.54
C PRO A 170 1.58 9.09 7.86
N LEU A 171 1.47 8.17 6.89
CA LEU A 171 0.91 6.85 7.16
C LEU A 171 1.89 6.00 7.97
N THR A 172 3.16 5.95 7.56
CA THR A 172 4.21 5.28 8.35
C THR A 172 4.35 5.91 9.74
N GLU A 173 4.33 7.24 9.85
CA GLU A 173 4.30 7.94 11.14
C GLU A 173 3.07 7.50 11.96
N GLY A 174 1.90 7.40 11.35
CA GLY A 174 0.67 6.96 12.02
C GLY A 174 0.81 5.57 12.60
N ILE A 175 1.41 4.64 11.86
CA ILE A 175 1.64 3.26 12.32
C ILE A 175 2.58 3.23 13.54
N ASN A 176 3.57 4.13 13.59
CA ASN A 176 4.61 4.17 14.62
C ASN A 176 4.24 5.00 15.87
N ASN A 177 3.13 5.73 15.84
CA ASN A 177 2.65 6.53 16.97
C ASN A 177 1.51 5.85 17.72
N THR A 178 1.43 6.09 19.03
CA THR A 178 0.59 5.29 19.95
C THR A 178 -0.89 5.61 19.74
N ARG A 179 -1.26 6.89 19.69
CA ARG A 179 -2.63 7.36 19.49
C ARG A 179 -3.15 6.98 18.11
N SER A 180 -2.35 7.17 17.07
CA SER A 180 -2.68 6.76 15.69
C SER A 180 -2.88 5.25 15.56
N ARG A 181 -2.05 4.42 16.20
CA ARG A 181 -2.27 2.96 16.26
C ARG A 181 -3.53 2.57 17.01
N ALA A 182 -3.86 3.29 18.09
CA ALA A 182 -5.11 3.05 18.81
C ALA A 182 -6.34 3.35 17.95
N LEU A 183 -6.29 4.36 17.06
CA LEU A 183 -7.34 4.60 16.06
C LEU A 183 -7.50 3.43 15.08
N GLU A 184 -6.40 2.78 14.67
CA GLU A 184 -6.48 1.56 13.85
C GLU A 184 -7.11 0.40 14.63
N ASN A 185 -6.69 0.20 15.89
CA ASN A 185 -7.28 -0.82 16.76
C ASN A 185 -8.76 -0.55 17.06
N LEU A 186 -9.19 0.71 17.14
CA LEU A 186 -10.58 1.10 17.33
C LEU A 186 -11.47 0.61 16.18
N VAL A 187 -10.97 0.58 14.94
CA VAL A 187 -11.70 0.04 13.79
C VAL A 187 -11.87 -1.47 13.94
N THR A 188 -10.82 -2.20 14.35
CA THR A 188 -10.90 -3.64 14.64
C THR A 188 -11.86 -3.93 15.79
N PHE A 189 -11.82 -3.12 16.85
CA PHE A 189 -12.75 -3.17 17.98
C PHE A 189 -14.20 -2.96 17.54
N GLY A 190 -14.41 -2.03 16.59
CA GLY A 190 -15.71 -1.81 15.97
C GLY A 190 -16.25 -3.06 15.27
N PHE A 191 -15.42 -3.89 14.61
CA PHE A 191 -15.90 -5.17 14.05
C PHE A 191 -16.27 -6.19 15.11
N TRP A 192 -15.62 -6.16 16.26
CA TRP A 192 -15.95 -7.05 17.36
C TRP A 192 -17.31 -6.72 17.98
N LEU A 193 -17.64 -5.43 18.14
CA LEU A 193 -18.80 -5.00 18.95
C LEU A 193 -19.86 -4.18 18.21
N ARG A 194 -19.58 -3.80 16.97
CA ARG A 194 -20.40 -2.94 16.11
C ARG A 194 -20.65 -1.52 16.63
N ASP A 195 -19.74 -0.99 17.46
CA ASP A 195 -19.74 0.43 17.82
C ASP A 195 -18.31 0.96 18.02
N LEU A 196 -18.04 2.11 17.42
CA LEU A 196 -16.81 2.89 17.51
C LEU A 196 -17.07 4.40 17.50
N THR A 197 -18.34 4.79 17.36
CA THR A 197 -18.75 6.15 16.99
C THR A 197 -18.48 7.13 18.11
N THR A 198 -18.76 6.75 19.36
CA THR A 198 -18.55 7.58 20.55
C THR A 198 -17.11 8.10 20.67
N ILE A 199 -16.11 7.24 20.43
CA ILE A 199 -14.70 7.64 20.52
C ILE A 199 -14.34 8.56 19.35
N LEU A 200 -14.77 8.25 18.13
CA LEU A 200 -14.49 9.11 16.98
C LEU A 200 -15.16 10.48 17.07
N GLU A 201 -16.39 10.58 17.60
CA GLU A 201 -17.05 11.87 17.85
C GLU A 201 -16.21 12.76 18.79
N ARG A 202 -15.66 12.17 19.86
CA ARG A 202 -14.73 12.89 20.74
C ARG A 202 -13.44 13.31 20.03
N ARG A 203 -12.94 12.51 19.10
CA ARG A 203 -11.73 12.84 18.32
C ARG A 203 -11.98 13.92 17.27
N PHE A 204 -13.17 13.96 16.67
CA PHE A 204 -13.54 14.98 15.68
C PHE A 204 -13.98 16.32 16.30
N SER A 205 -14.34 16.32 17.60
CA SER A 205 -14.71 17.53 18.31
C SER A 205 -13.66 18.64 18.20
N SER A 206 -14.11 19.87 17.96
CA SER A 206 -13.26 21.07 18.04
C SER A 206 -12.68 21.30 19.44
N GLU A 207 -13.35 20.75 20.47
CA GLU A 207 -12.96 20.85 21.87
C GLU A 207 -12.06 19.70 22.32
N ALA A 208 -11.56 18.87 21.40
CA ALA A 208 -10.62 17.82 21.74
C ALA A 208 -9.31 18.43 22.27
N ASN A 209 -8.87 17.99 23.47
CA ASN A 209 -7.62 18.45 24.10
C ASN A 209 -6.41 18.36 23.16
N TYR A 210 -6.39 17.33 22.30
CA TYR A 210 -5.35 17.11 21.30
C TYR A 210 -6.01 16.92 19.94
N PRO A 211 -6.01 17.94 19.06
CA PRO A 211 -6.61 17.85 17.73
C PRO A 211 -6.00 16.72 16.89
N LEU A 212 -6.73 16.26 15.87
CA LEU A 212 -6.20 15.27 14.93
C LEU A 212 -5.00 15.82 14.16
N THR A 213 -3.91 15.06 14.18
CA THR A 213 -2.67 15.34 13.44
C THR A 213 -2.68 14.69 12.06
N LEU A 214 -1.76 15.08 11.17
CA LEU A 214 -1.65 14.49 9.82
C LEU A 214 -1.49 12.96 9.84
N PRO A 215 -0.68 12.34 10.72
CA PRO A 215 -0.61 10.89 10.83
C PRO A 215 -1.94 10.23 11.22
N GLU A 216 -2.74 10.88 12.07
CA GLU A 216 -4.06 10.38 12.45
C GLU A 216 -5.04 10.45 11.26
N TYR A 217 -5.03 11.54 10.48
CA TYR A 217 -5.79 11.62 9.23
C TYR A 217 -5.40 10.53 8.22
N ALA A 218 -4.11 10.17 8.14
CA ALA A 218 -3.65 9.09 7.27
C ALA A 218 -4.28 7.74 7.66
N ILE A 219 -4.29 7.42 8.96
CA ILE A 219 -4.90 6.20 9.50
C ILE A 219 -6.41 6.19 9.28
N LEU A 220 -7.09 7.30 9.56
CA LEU A 220 -8.54 7.41 9.38
C LEU A 220 -8.93 7.30 7.91
N GLY A 221 -8.20 7.97 7.01
CA GLY A 221 -8.42 7.88 5.57
C GLY A 221 -8.22 6.46 5.02
N LYS A 222 -7.12 5.80 5.39
CA LYS A 222 -6.88 4.38 5.05
C LYS A 222 -8.04 3.49 5.48
N ASN A 223 -8.60 3.71 6.67
CA ASN A 223 -9.62 2.85 7.27
C ASN A 223 -11.07 3.27 6.97
N TYR A 224 -11.30 4.35 6.21
CA TYR A 224 -12.67 4.84 5.94
C TYR A 224 -13.63 3.78 5.36
N PRO A 225 -13.23 2.88 4.43
CA PRO A 225 -14.12 1.82 3.94
C PRO A 225 -14.58 0.84 5.01
N TRP A 226 -13.69 0.53 5.95
CA TRP A 226 -13.99 -0.34 7.08
C TRP A 226 -14.98 0.33 8.04
N ILE A 227 -14.80 1.62 8.31
CA ILE A 227 -15.71 2.42 9.12
C ILE A 227 -17.10 2.51 8.45
N CYS A 228 -17.15 2.73 7.14
CA CYS A 228 -18.42 2.69 6.38
C CYS A 228 -19.10 1.32 6.47
N SER A 229 -18.33 0.22 6.44
CA SER A 229 -18.88 -1.13 6.56
C SER A 229 -19.46 -1.41 7.95
N LEU A 230 -19.00 -0.70 8.99
CA LEU A 230 -19.50 -0.80 10.35
C LEU A 230 -20.76 0.04 10.57
N ASN A 231 -20.75 1.30 10.11
CA ASN A 231 -21.88 2.20 10.21
C ASN A 231 -21.87 3.23 9.06
N GLU A 232 -22.46 2.84 7.93
CA GLU A 232 -22.49 3.65 6.71
C GLU A 232 -23.15 5.02 6.93
N THR A 233 -24.30 5.06 7.61
CA THR A 233 -25.05 6.30 7.83
C THR A 233 -24.23 7.31 8.63
N TRP A 234 -23.57 6.85 9.70
CA TRP A 234 -22.70 7.70 10.50
C TRP A 234 -21.47 8.15 9.70
N ALA A 235 -20.79 7.24 8.99
CA ALA A 235 -19.61 7.56 8.21
C ALA A 235 -19.87 8.55 7.06
N ILE A 236 -21.05 8.49 6.43
CA ILE A 236 -21.49 9.45 5.42
C ILE A 236 -21.73 10.83 6.06
N LYS A 237 -22.44 10.87 7.20
CA LYS A 237 -22.72 12.11 7.92
C LYS A 237 -21.43 12.85 8.33
N HIS A 238 -20.39 12.10 8.71
CA HIS A 238 -19.10 12.63 9.17
C HIS A 238 -18.03 12.65 8.06
N LYS A 239 -18.39 12.49 6.78
CA LYS A 239 -17.42 12.44 5.67
C LYS A 239 -16.47 13.64 5.66
N SER A 240 -16.96 14.85 5.96
CA SER A 240 -16.16 16.07 6.02
C SER A 240 -15.13 16.08 7.15
N ASP A 241 -15.34 15.30 8.20
CA ASP A 241 -14.40 15.18 9.32
C ASP A 241 -13.24 14.24 8.96
N PHE A 242 -13.49 13.23 8.11
CA PHE A 242 -12.44 12.37 7.55
C PHE A 242 -11.66 13.04 6.41
N PHE A 243 -12.37 13.76 5.55
CA PHE A 243 -11.83 14.40 4.35
C PHE A 243 -12.12 15.92 4.37
N PRO A 244 -11.48 16.69 5.25
CA PRO A 244 -11.80 18.10 5.45
C PRO A 244 -11.29 18.96 4.30
N GLN A 245 -12.10 19.14 3.25
CA GLN A 245 -11.71 19.94 2.06
C GLN A 245 -11.32 21.40 2.38
N SER A 246 -11.75 21.95 3.53
CA SER A 246 -11.31 23.26 4.03
C SER A 246 -9.89 23.27 4.59
N LYS A 247 -9.30 22.10 4.85
CA LYS A 247 -7.95 21.88 5.38
C LYS A 247 -7.17 20.97 4.42
N LEU A 248 -6.65 21.58 3.34
CA LEU A 248 -6.03 20.86 2.23
C LEU A 248 -4.88 19.90 2.63
N PRO A 249 -3.99 20.23 3.59
CA PRO A 249 -2.95 19.28 4.01
C PRO A 249 -3.51 17.99 4.63
N GLU A 250 -4.52 18.11 5.48
CA GLU A 250 -5.21 17.02 6.18
C GLU A 250 -6.02 16.18 5.20
N TRP A 251 -6.84 16.84 4.36
CA TRP A 251 -7.58 16.20 3.28
C TRP A 251 -6.64 15.43 2.34
N GLY A 252 -5.55 16.06 1.92
CA GLY A 252 -4.59 15.47 0.99
C GLY A 252 -3.94 14.21 1.55
N VAL A 253 -3.61 14.20 2.84
CA VAL A 253 -3.07 13.02 3.53
C VAL A 253 -4.13 11.92 3.65
N ALA A 254 -5.32 12.24 4.17
CA ALA A 254 -6.39 11.26 4.33
C ALA A 254 -6.78 10.60 3.00
N PHE A 255 -6.97 11.41 1.95
CA PHE A 255 -7.37 10.92 0.64
C PHE A 255 -6.25 10.12 -0.04
N SER A 256 -4.99 10.55 0.09
CA SER A 256 -3.85 9.76 -0.43
C SER A 256 -3.76 8.40 0.25
N SER A 257 -3.87 8.34 1.57
CA SER A 257 -3.86 7.08 2.33
C SER A 257 -5.06 6.20 1.99
N PHE A 258 -6.23 6.78 1.73
CA PHE A 258 -7.40 6.05 1.21
C PHE A 258 -7.09 5.39 -0.15
N VAL A 259 -6.60 6.16 -1.13
CA VAL A 259 -6.31 5.69 -2.50
C VAL A 259 -5.23 4.60 -2.51
N LEU A 260 -4.17 4.78 -1.73
CA LEU A 260 -3.07 3.82 -1.61
C LEU A 260 -3.50 2.55 -0.87
N GLY A 261 -4.24 2.68 0.24
CA GLY A 261 -4.56 1.58 1.12
C GLY A 261 -5.73 0.69 0.69
N ASN A 262 -6.54 1.12 -0.29
CA ASN A 262 -7.80 0.45 -0.61
C ASN A 262 -7.94 0.13 -2.08
N GLN A 263 -8.55 -1.03 -2.38
CA GLN A 263 -8.93 -1.44 -3.73
C GLN A 263 -10.19 -0.71 -4.20
N ALA A 264 -10.45 -0.73 -5.51
CA ALA A 264 -11.65 -0.13 -6.08
C ALA A 264 -12.91 -0.89 -5.63
N PHE A 265 -13.83 -0.20 -4.95
CA PHE A 265 -15.07 -0.79 -4.43
C PHE A 265 -16.27 0.12 -4.69
N LYS A 266 -17.29 -0.40 -5.41
CA LYS A 266 -18.40 0.42 -5.94
C LYS A 266 -19.17 1.22 -4.87
N PRO A 267 -19.58 0.63 -3.72
CA PRO A 267 -20.36 1.37 -2.72
C PRO A 267 -19.61 2.58 -2.17
N ILE A 268 -18.32 2.41 -1.86
CA ILE A 268 -17.48 3.49 -1.34
C ILE A 268 -17.25 4.58 -2.38
N PHE A 269 -17.06 4.21 -3.65
CA PHE A 269 -16.95 5.22 -4.71
C PHE A 269 -18.19 6.09 -4.84
N LYS A 270 -19.40 5.54 -4.65
CA LYS A 270 -20.63 6.36 -4.69
C LYS A 270 -20.62 7.43 -3.59
N ILE A 271 -20.11 7.09 -2.40
CA ILE A 271 -19.98 8.00 -1.26
C ILE A 271 -18.89 9.06 -1.51
N LEU A 272 -17.75 8.63 -2.08
CA LEU A 272 -16.55 9.45 -2.25
C LEU A 272 -16.38 10.06 -3.66
N LYS A 273 -17.37 9.97 -4.55
CA LYS A 273 -17.28 10.47 -5.93
C LYS A 273 -16.85 11.95 -5.97
N ASP A 274 -17.34 12.76 -5.04
CA ASP A 274 -16.98 14.17 -4.94
C ASP A 274 -15.54 14.38 -4.48
N GLU A 275 -14.98 13.49 -3.65
CA GLU A 275 -13.58 13.54 -3.24
C GLU A 275 -12.65 13.22 -4.42
N PHE A 276 -13.02 12.27 -5.29
CA PHE A 276 -12.28 12.04 -6.54
C PHE A 276 -12.33 13.25 -7.47
N ASN A 277 -13.48 13.91 -7.60
CA ASN A 277 -13.60 15.15 -8.36
C ASN A 277 -12.78 16.29 -7.74
N PHE A 278 -12.77 16.40 -6.42
CA PHE A 278 -11.97 17.37 -5.70
C PHE A 278 -10.47 17.11 -5.89
N ALA A 279 -10.05 15.84 -5.85
CA ALA A 279 -8.68 15.43 -6.05
C ALA A 279 -8.13 15.81 -7.43
N LEU A 280 -8.92 15.62 -8.50
CA LEU A 280 -8.53 16.02 -9.85
C LEU A 280 -8.35 17.55 -10.00
N ARG A 281 -8.96 18.36 -9.13
CA ARG A 281 -8.76 19.83 -9.09
C ARG A 281 -7.59 20.25 -8.22
N HIS A 282 -7.12 19.36 -7.33
CA HIS A 282 -6.11 19.65 -6.31
C HIS A 282 -4.98 18.61 -6.29
N LEU A 283 -4.57 18.13 -7.47
CA LEU A 283 -3.53 17.09 -7.61
C LEU A 283 -2.24 17.44 -6.88
N ARG A 284 -1.88 18.73 -6.80
CA ARG A 284 -0.69 19.22 -6.07
C ARG A 284 -0.75 18.97 -4.56
N ASN A 285 -1.94 18.78 -4.00
CA ASN A 285 -2.16 18.52 -2.58
C ASN A 285 -2.19 17.02 -2.25
N ILE A 286 -2.26 16.16 -3.27
CA ILE A 286 -2.05 14.73 -3.12
C ILE A 286 -0.55 14.53 -2.88
N LYS A 287 -0.19 14.12 -1.65
CA LYS A 287 1.21 14.10 -1.23
C LYS A 287 1.97 12.99 -1.95
N ASN A 288 2.74 13.34 -2.97
CA ASN A 288 3.66 12.44 -3.65
C ASN A 288 4.75 11.95 -2.69
N ARG A 289 4.66 10.71 -2.21
CA ARG A 289 5.79 10.06 -1.51
C ARG A 289 5.97 8.62 -1.95
N ASN A 290 7.25 8.25 -1.97
CA ASN A 290 7.83 7.16 -2.75
C ASN A 290 8.30 6.00 -1.86
N ARG A 291 7.57 5.68 -0.78
CA ARG A 291 7.88 4.47 0.00
C ARG A 291 7.14 3.28 -0.62
N GLY A 292 7.87 2.52 -1.41
CA GLY A 292 7.35 1.36 -2.15
C GLY A 292 7.22 1.59 -3.66
N GLY A 293 7.70 2.70 -4.21
CA GLY A 293 7.71 2.97 -5.65
C GLY A 293 6.39 3.45 -6.26
N HIS A 294 5.33 3.60 -5.46
CA HIS A 294 4.00 3.96 -5.97
C HIS A 294 3.64 5.42 -5.66
N GLU A 295 3.71 6.29 -6.67
CA GLU A 295 3.24 7.68 -6.56
C GLU A 295 1.69 7.71 -6.44
N PRO A 296 1.11 8.41 -5.45
CA PRO A 296 -0.34 8.48 -5.26
C PRO A 296 -1.12 8.95 -6.48
N ILE A 297 -0.56 9.85 -7.30
CA ILE A 297 -1.22 10.30 -8.55
C ILE A 297 -1.27 9.15 -9.57
N ALA A 298 -0.21 8.33 -9.67
CA ALA A 298 -0.23 7.14 -10.52
C ALA A 298 -1.29 6.14 -10.03
N VAL A 299 -1.30 5.84 -8.73
CA VAL A 299 -2.30 4.95 -8.13
C VAL A 299 -3.71 5.52 -8.30
N LEU A 300 -3.91 6.84 -8.19
CA LEU A 300 -5.19 7.49 -8.47
C LEU A 300 -5.66 7.19 -9.90
N GLY A 301 -4.78 7.34 -10.90
CA GLY A 301 -5.07 6.97 -12.29
C GLY A 301 -5.54 5.51 -12.42
N GLU A 302 -4.83 4.59 -11.77
CA GLU A 302 -5.23 3.18 -11.72
C GLU A 302 -6.58 2.95 -11.04
N ARG A 303 -6.85 3.64 -9.91
CA ARG A 303 -8.15 3.56 -9.23
C ARG A 303 -9.27 4.06 -10.12
N LEU A 304 -9.08 5.19 -10.80
CA LEU A 304 -10.05 5.74 -11.74
C LEU A 304 -10.29 4.75 -12.89
N PHE A 305 -9.25 4.13 -13.44
CA PHE A 305 -9.41 3.12 -14.46
C PHE A 305 -10.23 1.91 -13.97
N ASN A 306 -9.96 1.41 -12.77
CA ASN A 306 -10.75 0.33 -12.18
C ASN A 306 -12.21 0.72 -11.97
N TYR A 307 -12.50 1.95 -11.51
CA TYR A 307 -13.88 2.43 -11.39
C TYR A 307 -14.57 2.64 -12.74
N TYR A 308 -13.82 3.04 -13.75
CA TYR A 308 -14.29 2.99 -15.13
C TYR A 308 -14.68 1.54 -15.47
N LEU A 309 -13.79 0.55 -15.36
CA LEU A 309 -14.12 -0.87 -15.65
C LEU A 309 -15.34 -1.39 -14.90
N LEU A 310 -15.59 -0.88 -13.69
CA LEU A 310 -16.75 -1.17 -12.85
C LEU A 310 -18.04 -0.44 -13.27
N ASP A 311 -18.00 0.32 -14.36
CA ASP A 311 -19.10 1.12 -14.92
C ASP A 311 -19.62 2.22 -13.97
N MET A 312 -18.71 2.82 -13.20
CA MET A 312 -19.08 3.89 -12.26
C MET A 312 -19.17 5.28 -12.92
N PHE A 313 -18.56 5.44 -14.09
CA PHE A 313 -18.62 6.66 -14.90
C PHE A 313 -18.26 6.35 -16.38
N PRO A 314 -18.70 7.18 -17.34
CA PRO A 314 -18.40 6.98 -18.76
C PRO A 314 -16.94 7.29 -19.11
N LEU A 315 -16.41 6.72 -20.20
CA LEU A 315 -15.03 6.99 -20.63
C LEU A 315 -14.78 8.47 -20.95
N LYS A 316 -15.79 9.16 -21.49
CA LYS A 316 -15.71 10.54 -21.98
C LYS A 316 -16.91 11.36 -21.53
N GLY A 317 -16.78 12.67 -21.66
CA GLY A 317 -17.80 13.66 -21.33
C GLY A 317 -17.58 14.27 -19.95
N GLN A 318 -18.48 15.18 -19.56
CA GLN A 318 -18.33 15.95 -18.32
C GLN A 318 -18.21 15.07 -17.07
N GLU A 319 -18.86 13.91 -17.04
CA GLU A 319 -18.82 12.97 -15.92
C GLU A 319 -17.59 12.05 -15.92
N SER A 320 -16.74 12.10 -16.96
CA SER A 320 -15.57 11.23 -17.05
C SER A 320 -14.44 11.72 -16.13
N LEU A 321 -14.15 10.92 -15.10
CA LEU A 321 -12.99 11.16 -14.24
C LEU A 321 -11.67 10.78 -14.93
N LEU A 322 -11.68 9.79 -15.82
CA LEU A 322 -10.49 9.43 -16.60
C LEU A 322 -10.11 10.55 -17.57
N GLU A 323 -11.07 11.11 -18.30
CA GLU A 323 -10.79 12.21 -19.23
C GLU A 323 -10.24 13.42 -18.48
N ARG A 324 -10.84 13.78 -17.33
CA ARG A 324 -10.32 14.83 -16.45
C ARG A 324 -8.93 14.50 -15.91
N PHE A 325 -8.66 13.26 -15.53
CA PHE A 325 -7.33 12.83 -15.08
C PHE A 325 -6.28 13.11 -16.17
N TYR A 326 -6.54 12.68 -17.40
CA TYR A 326 -5.65 12.95 -18.53
C TYR A 326 -5.51 14.46 -18.79
N GLN A 327 -6.58 15.25 -18.67
CA GLN A 327 -6.49 16.72 -18.85
C GLN A 327 -5.67 17.44 -17.77
N GLN A 328 -5.58 16.88 -16.56
CA GLN A 328 -4.98 17.54 -15.39
C GLN A 328 -3.60 16.98 -15.02
N THR A 329 -3.13 15.93 -15.70
CA THR A 329 -1.84 15.28 -15.42
C THR A 329 -0.92 15.33 -16.62
N ASP A 330 0.39 15.23 -16.36
CA ASP A 330 1.41 15.20 -17.41
C ASP A 330 1.54 13.81 -18.05
N LYS A 331 2.14 13.79 -19.25
CA LYS A 331 2.37 12.59 -20.07
C LYS A 331 3.04 11.43 -19.34
N LYS A 332 3.88 11.70 -18.32
CA LYS A 332 4.47 10.69 -17.44
C LYS A 332 3.40 9.80 -16.79
N TYR A 333 2.32 10.39 -16.27
CA TYR A 333 1.25 9.65 -15.61
C TYR A 333 0.36 8.89 -16.60
N TRP A 334 0.22 9.41 -17.82
CA TRP A 334 -0.49 8.73 -18.90
C TRP A 334 0.24 7.45 -19.30
N ALA A 335 1.56 7.56 -19.52
CA ALA A 335 2.43 6.45 -19.86
C ALA A 335 2.45 5.38 -18.77
N ASN A 336 2.62 5.78 -17.50
CA ASN A 336 2.58 4.86 -16.37
C ASN A 336 1.23 4.11 -16.31
N LEU A 337 0.11 4.84 -16.37
CA LEU A 337 -1.22 4.23 -16.33
C LEU A 337 -1.41 3.23 -17.48
N PHE A 338 -1.03 3.61 -18.70
CA PHE A 338 -1.15 2.75 -19.87
C PHE A 338 -0.29 1.49 -19.74
N ASN A 339 0.95 1.63 -19.27
CA ASN A 339 1.85 0.51 -19.02
C ASN A 339 1.32 -0.43 -17.92
N ASP A 340 0.87 0.13 -16.80
CA ASP A 340 0.34 -0.65 -15.66
C ASP A 340 -0.92 -1.42 -16.02
N ILE A 341 -1.77 -0.86 -16.88
CA ILE A 341 -2.94 -1.57 -17.42
C ILE A 341 -2.48 -2.73 -18.31
N GLY A 342 -1.57 -2.48 -19.25
CA GLY A 342 -1.04 -3.52 -20.14
C GLY A 342 -0.42 -4.70 -19.38
N HIS A 343 0.43 -4.41 -18.39
CA HIS A 343 1.02 -5.43 -17.52
C HIS A 343 -0.02 -6.24 -16.73
N ARG A 344 -1.09 -5.60 -16.23
CA ARG A 344 -2.17 -6.31 -15.53
C ARG A 344 -2.93 -7.23 -16.47
N LEU A 345 -3.23 -6.78 -17.69
CA LEU A 345 -3.95 -7.57 -18.68
C LEU A 345 -3.12 -8.78 -19.12
N TRP A 346 -1.82 -8.58 -19.36
CA TRP A 346 -0.88 -9.67 -19.62
C TRP A 346 -0.88 -10.74 -18.51
N LYS A 347 -0.91 -10.32 -17.24
CA LYS A 347 -0.97 -11.23 -16.09
C LYS A 347 -2.34 -11.87 -15.84
N THR A 348 -3.41 -11.39 -16.49
CA THR A 348 -4.79 -11.88 -16.27
C THR A 348 -5.03 -13.26 -16.91
N GLY A 349 -4.16 -13.70 -17.82
CA GLY A 349 -4.31 -14.97 -18.53
C GLY A 349 -5.21 -14.85 -19.76
N LYS A 350 -5.98 -15.91 -20.09
CA LYS A 350 -6.73 -16.02 -21.36
C LYS A 350 -8.18 -15.54 -21.32
N HIS A 351 -8.71 -15.24 -20.14
CA HIS A 351 -10.15 -15.01 -19.98
C HIS A 351 -10.42 -13.68 -19.28
N LEU A 352 -11.18 -12.84 -19.95
CA LEU A 352 -11.79 -11.64 -19.42
C LEU A 352 -13.28 -11.66 -19.81
N ASN A 353 -14.16 -11.16 -18.94
CA ASN A 353 -15.56 -11.06 -19.33
C ASN A 353 -15.73 -10.01 -20.45
N GLN A 354 -16.71 -10.24 -21.34
CA GLN A 354 -16.88 -9.41 -22.55
C GLN A 354 -17.07 -7.92 -22.24
N ASN A 355 -17.81 -7.58 -21.17
CA ASN A 355 -18.05 -6.19 -20.81
C ASN A 355 -16.76 -5.47 -20.38
N THR A 356 -15.91 -6.14 -19.59
CA THR A 356 -14.61 -5.61 -19.21
C THR A 356 -13.68 -5.51 -20.41
N GLU A 357 -13.65 -6.52 -21.28
CA GLU A 357 -12.87 -6.48 -22.53
C GLU A 357 -13.28 -5.29 -23.41
N ASP A 358 -14.57 -5.10 -23.67
CA ASP A 358 -15.09 -3.99 -24.48
C ASP A 358 -14.71 -2.63 -23.90
N ARG A 359 -14.72 -2.50 -22.58
CA ARG A 359 -14.34 -1.26 -21.89
C ARG A 359 -12.84 -1.01 -21.97
N VAL A 360 -12.01 -2.05 -21.85
CA VAL A 360 -10.55 -1.98 -22.04
C VAL A 360 -10.22 -1.57 -23.48
N ARG A 361 -10.84 -2.21 -24.48
CA ARG A 361 -10.65 -1.88 -25.90
C ARG A 361 -11.07 -0.45 -26.21
N LYS A 362 -12.25 -0.01 -25.72
CA LYS A 362 -12.71 1.38 -25.86
C LYS A 362 -11.75 2.40 -25.26
N PHE A 363 -11.15 2.08 -24.11
CA PHE A 363 -10.13 2.93 -23.49
C PHE A 363 -8.89 3.04 -24.38
N CYS A 364 -8.36 1.90 -24.84
CA CYS A 364 -7.20 1.88 -25.72
C CYS A 364 -7.47 2.59 -27.06
N ASP A 365 -8.61 2.32 -27.71
CA ASP A 365 -9.02 2.98 -28.96
C ASP A 365 -9.16 4.50 -28.79
N TRP A 366 -9.55 4.96 -27.60
CA TRP A 366 -9.54 6.39 -27.29
C TRP A 366 -8.12 6.93 -27.20
N ARG A 367 -7.21 6.24 -26.52
CA ARG A 367 -5.81 6.67 -26.39
C ARG A 367 -5.08 6.66 -27.73
N LEU A 368 -5.33 5.66 -28.58
CA LEU A 368 -4.78 5.61 -29.95
C LEU A 368 -5.16 6.83 -30.80
N LYS A 369 -6.36 7.38 -30.64
CA LYS A 369 -6.79 8.60 -31.36
C LYS A 369 -6.04 9.86 -30.91
N PHE A 370 -5.39 9.83 -29.75
CA PHE A 370 -4.62 10.96 -29.24
C PHE A 370 -3.16 10.92 -29.70
N GLU A 371 -2.72 9.77 -30.23
CA GLU A 371 -1.42 9.58 -30.88
C GLU A 371 -0.22 10.06 -30.03
N GLU A 372 -0.29 9.90 -28.70
CA GLU A 372 0.80 10.32 -27.80
C GLU A 372 1.92 9.27 -27.73
N PRO A 373 3.10 9.51 -28.32
CA PRO A 373 4.14 8.47 -28.46
C PRO A 373 4.66 7.95 -27.11
N THR A 374 4.81 8.85 -26.13
CA THR A 374 5.36 8.51 -24.81
C THR A 374 4.45 7.54 -24.01
N GLU A 375 3.15 7.53 -24.30
CA GLU A 375 2.18 6.61 -23.73
C GLU A 375 2.14 5.30 -24.52
N LEU A 376 2.06 5.39 -25.85
CA LEU A 376 1.82 4.25 -26.72
C LEU A 376 3.05 3.34 -26.91
N GLN A 377 4.26 3.81 -26.64
CA GLN A 377 5.47 2.98 -26.66
C GLN A 377 5.38 1.73 -25.75
N TYR A 378 4.53 1.77 -24.71
CA TYR A 378 4.31 0.64 -23.79
C TYR A 378 3.32 -0.41 -24.30
N PHE A 379 2.92 -0.36 -25.58
CA PHE A 379 1.93 -1.30 -26.14
C PHE A 379 2.41 -2.76 -26.17
N THR A 380 3.70 -3.06 -26.01
CA THR A 380 4.23 -4.44 -25.97
C THR A 380 3.46 -5.32 -24.99
N THR A 381 3.16 -4.80 -23.81
CA THR A 381 2.44 -5.53 -22.76
C THR A 381 0.96 -5.74 -23.09
N TRP A 382 0.37 -4.83 -23.87
CA TRP A 382 -0.98 -4.97 -24.43
C TRP A 382 -1.03 -6.00 -25.56
N LEU A 383 -0.01 -6.02 -26.42
CA LEU A 383 0.13 -7.03 -27.46
C LEU A 383 0.25 -8.43 -26.86
N GLN A 384 0.87 -8.58 -25.69
CA GLN A 384 0.99 -9.85 -24.95
C GLN A 384 -0.26 -10.24 -24.14
N ALA A 385 -1.27 -9.37 -24.04
CA ALA A 385 -2.47 -9.65 -23.26
C ALA A 385 -3.40 -10.66 -23.95
N GLU A 386 -3.17 -11.95 -23.73
CA GLU A 386 -3.97 -13.05 -24.30
C GLU A 386 -5.46 -13.01 -23.94
N CYS A 387 -5.83 -12.27 -22.88
CA CYS A 387 -7.22 -12.03 -22.52
C CYS A 387 -7.99 -11.12 -23.48
N LEU A 388 -7.30 -10.49 -24.44
CA LEU A 388 -7.89 -9.64 -25.47
C LEU A 388 -7.87 -10.33 -26.83
N ASP A 389 -8.89 -10.05 -27.63
CA ASP A 389 -8.99 -10.52 -29.01
C ASP A 389 -7.67 -10.29 -29.81
N PRO A 390 -7.08 -11.35 -30.39
CA PRO A 390 -5.80 -11.25 -31.11
C PRO A 390 -5.88 -10.37 -32.35
N GLU A 391 -7.01 -10.36 -33.06
CA GLU A 391 -7.21 -9.53 -34.25
C GLU A 391 -7.21 -8.04 -33.86
N TRP A 392 -7.92 -7.67 -32.80
CA TRP A 392 -7.90 -6.32 -32.25
C TRP A 392 -6.49 -5.92 -31.79
N ARG A 393 -5.78 -6.80 -31.07
CA ARG A 393 -4.41 -6.52 -30.60
C ARG A 393 -3.46 -6.21 -31.76
N LEU A 394 -3.49 -7.00 -32.83
CA LEU A 394 -2.65 -6.78 -34.02
C LEU A 394 -3.02 -5.49 -34.75
N LYS A 395 -4.31 -5.18 -34.91
CA LYS A 395 -4.77 -3.93 -35.54
C LYS A 395 -4.38 -2.70 -34.72
N ALA A 396 -4.50 -2.77 -33.40
CA ALA A 396 -4.10 -1.71 -32.49
C ALA A 396 -2.58 -1.53 -32.53
N TYR A 397 -1.81 -2.62 -32.47
CA TYR A 397 -0.35 -2.57 -32.55
C TYR A 397 0.16 -2.01 -33.88
N SER A 398 -0.46 -2.39 -35.01
CA SER A 398 -0.14 -1.82 -36.32
C SER A 398 -0.29 -0.29 -36.36
N LYS A 399 -1.30 0.26 -35.66
CA LYS A 399 -1.47 1.72 -35.53
C LYS A 399 -0.42 2.36 -34.62
N VAL A 400 -0.04 1.68 -33.53
CA VAL A 400 1.03 2.16 -32.65
C VAL A 400 2.35 2.31 -33.40
N LEU A 401 2.66 1.34 -34.28
CA LEU A 401 3.86 1.37 -35.11
C LEU A 401 3.86 2.52 -36.13
N ASP A 402 2.70 3.08 -36.48
CA ASP A 402 2.62 4.29 -37.32
C ASP A 402 2.94 5.58 -36.53
N ILE A 403 2.87 5.53 -35.19
CA ILE A 403 2.94 6.70 -34.31
C ILE A 403 4.30 6.81 -33.62
N CYS A 404 4.85 5.69 -33.13
CA CYS A 404 6.09 5.69 -32.36
C CYS A 404 7.02 4.53 -32.72
N GLU A 405 8.32 4.82 -32.66
CA GLU A 405 9.35 3.78 -32.66
C GLU A 405 9.23 2.96 -31.36
N VAL A 406 9.31 1.64 -31.47
CA VAL A 406 9.27 0.72 -30.32
C VAL A 406 10.65 0.17 -30.02
N GLU A 407 10.97 0.10 -28.73
CA GLU A 407 12.21 -0.50 -28.22
C GLU A 407 12.02 -2.02 -27.99
N ASP A 408 13.09 -2.76 -27.72
CA ASP A 408 13.08 -4.20 -27.36
C ASP A 408 12.30 -5.13 -28.32
N TRP A 409 12.73 -5.16 -29.58
CA TRP A 409 12.09 -5.93 -30.64
C TRP A 409 11.95 -7.42 -30.36
N GLY A 410 12.84 -8.00 -29.55
CA GLY A 410 12.82 -9.42 -29.23
C GLY A 410 11.48 -9.84 -28.65
N MET A 411 10.93 -9.07 -27.71
CA MET A 411 9.62 -9.37 -27.14
C MET A 411 8.48 -9.21 -28.15
N HIS A 412 8.53 -8.17 -28.98
CA HIS A 412 7.50 -7.91 -29.99
C HIS A 412 7.44 -9.00 -31.05
N VAL A 413 8.59 -9.35 -31.64
CA VAL A 413 8.68 -10.35 -32.72
C VAL A 413 8.30 -11.73 -32.22
N LYS A 414 8.71 -12.09 -30.99
CA LYS A 414 8.26 -13.33 -30.35
C LYS A 414 6.73 -13.40 -30.26
N THR A 415 6.08 -12.36 -29.74
CA THR A 415 4.62 -12.35 -29.61
C THR A 415 3.91 -12.36 -30.96
N LEU A 416 4.48 -11.70 -31.99
CA LEU A 416 3.98 -11.79 -33.36
C LEU A 416 4.07 -13.22 -33.91
N CYS A 417 5.17 -13.93 -33.66
CA CYS A 417 5.34 -15.33 -34.06
C CYS A 417 4.29 -16.25 -33.44
N GLU A 418 3.95 -16.04 -32.17
CA GLU A 418 2.93 -16.81 -31.46
C GLU A 418 1.53 -16.66 -32.11
N MET A 419 1.28 -15.55 -32.82
CA MET A 419 0.01 -15.26 -33.51
C MET A 419 -0.03 -15.70 -34.98
N LEU A 420 1.09 -16.11 -35.57
CA LEU A 420 1.19 -16.51 -36.98
C LEU A 420 0.15 -17.53 -37.44
N PRO A 421 -0.16 -18.62 -36.69
CA PRO A 421 -1.01 -19.70 -37.21
C PRO A 421 -2.38 -19.25 -37.71
N ASN A 422 -2.92 -18.15 -37.16
CA ASN A 422 -4.27 -17.67 -37.47
C ASN A 422 -4.31 -16.26 -38.06
N HIS A 423 -3.18 -15.52 -38.09
CA HIS A 423 -3.18 -14.08 -38.42
C HIS A 423 -2.00 -13.64 -39.30
N THR A 424 -1.52 -14.50 -40.21
CA THR A 424 -0.34 -14.26 -41.06
C THR A 424 -0.29 -12.86 -41.69
N GLU A 425 -1.37 -12.40 -42.31
CA GLU A 425 -1.41 -11.09 -42.97
C GLU A 425 -1.12 -9.93 -42.01
N MET A 426 -1.79 -9.91 -40.85
CA MET A 426 -1.63 -8.84 -39.86
C MET A 426 -0.28 -8.90 -39.14
N VAL A 427 0.24 -10.11 -38.92
CA VAL A 427 1.58 -10.31 -38.36
C VAL A 427 2.64 -9.78 -39.32
N VAL A 428 2.55 -10.11 -40.61
CA VAL A 428 3.49 -9.62 -41.62
C VAL A 428 3.39 -8.09 -41.74
N GLU A 429 2.19 -7.52 -41.66
CA GLU A 429 2.01 -6.06 -41.65
C GLU A 429 2.70 -5.39 -40.47
N CYS A 430 2.50 -5.90 -39.25
CA CYS A 430 3.14 -5.34 -38.06
C CYS A 430 4.67 -5.50 -38.14
N PHE A 431 5.16 -6.64 -38.62
CA PHE A 431 6.60 -6.86 -38.75
C PHE A 431 7.22 -5.97 -39.83
N PHE A 432 6.50 -5.70 -40.92
CA PHE A 432 6.91 -4.74 -41.94
C PHE A 432 7.08 -3.34 -41.36
N LYS A 433 6.06 -2.80 -40.69
CA LYS A 433 6.13 -1.46 -40.07
C LYS A 433 7.24 -1.36 -39.03
N LEU A 434 7.44 -2.42 -38.25
CA LEU A 434 8.56 -2.51 -37.31
C LEU A 434 9.90 -2.32 -38.05
N THR A 435 10.12 -3.06 -39.15
CA THR A 435 11.34 -2.96 -39.99
C THR A 435 11.51 -1.65 -40.74
N GLU A 436 10.42 -0.96 -41.08
CA GLU A 436 10.46 0.31 -41.81
C GLU A 436 10.85 1.48 -40.90
N GLY A 437 10.35 1.51 -39.66
CA GLY A 437 10.54 2.62 -38.72
C GLY A 437 11.91 2.73 -38.04
N THR A 438 12.90 1.88 -38.38
CA THR A 438 14.13 1.75 -37.56
C THR A 438 15.33 2.53 -38.07
N LYS A 439 16.01 3.24 -37.16
CA LYS A 439 17.39 3.69 -37.37
C LYS A 439 18.38 2.56 -37.02
N LYS A 440 19.30 2.30 -37.96
CA LYS A 440 19.99 1.02 -38.24
C LYS A 440 20.86 0.40 -37.12
N ASP A 441 20.96 0.97 -35.92
CA ASP A 441 22.14 0.71 -35.11
C ASP A 441 22.00 -0.34 -33.99
N ASN A 442 20.80 -0.79 -33.60
CA ASN A 442 20.64 -1.79 -32.51
C ASN A 442 19.38 -2.69 -32.58
N ILE A 443 19.16 -3.41 -33.69
CA ILE A 443 18.11 -4.44 -33.75
C ILE A 443 18.61 -5.74 -33.09
N HIS A 444 17.90 -6.21 -32.06
CA HIS A 444 18.12 -7.49 -31.40
C HIS A 444 16.85 -8.35 -31.48
N ILE A 445 16.81 -9.31 -32.41
CA ILE A 445 15.72 -10.29 -32.57
C ILE A 445 16.30 -11.69 -32.79
N GLN A 446 15.57 -12.73 -32.39
CA GLN A 446 15.97 -14.12 -32.63
C GLN A 446 15.78 -14.45 -34.12
N LYS A 447 16.77 -15.15 -34.72
CA LYS A 447 16.73 -15.49 -36.15
C LYS A 447 15.58 -16.43 -36.47
N GLU A 448 15.29 -17.35 -35.56
CA GLU A 448 14.25 -18.37 -35.67
C GLU A 448 12.87 -17.72 -35.79
N GLU A 449 12.62 -16.70 -34.97
CA GLU A 449 11.37 -15.94 -34.94
C GLU A 449 11.19 -15.12 -36.24
N ALA A 450 12.21 -14.36 -36.64
CA ALA A 450 12.18 -13.61 -37.89
C ALA A 450 11.97 -14.52 -39.12
N ASN A 451 12.66 -15.66 -39.16
CA ASN A 451 12.53 -16.65 -40.24
C ASN A 451 11.13 -17.27 -40.29
N ALA A 452 10.50 -17.52 -39.14
CA ALA A 452 9.13 -18.05 -39.10
C ALA A 452 8.14 -17.09 -39.76
N ILE A 453 8.24 -15.78 -39.47
CA ILE A 453 7.38 -14.76 -40.09
C ILE A 453 7.66 -14.65 -41.60
N LEU A 454 8.94 -14.59 -42.01
CA LEU A 454 9.32 -14.50 -43.42
C LEU A 454 8.85 -15.73 -44.23
N LYS A 455 8.96 -16.93 -43.66
CA LYS A 455 8.50 -18.17 -44.29
C LYS A 455 6.98 -18.16 -44.47
N ALA A 456 6.23 -17.83 -43.42
CA ALA A 456 4.77 -17.75 -43.47
C ALA A 456 4.28 -16.70 -44.49
N GLY A 457 4.96 -15.55 -44.55
CA GLY A 457 4.65 -14.50 -45.53
C GLY A 457 4.93 -14.90 -46.98
N ARG A 458 6.03 -15.65 -47.24
CA ARG A 458 6.37 -16.19 -48.57
C ARG A 458 5.33 -17.20 -49.07
N GLU A 459 4.87 -18.06 -48.16
CA GLU A 459 3.88 -19.11 -48.45
C GLU A 459 2.44 -18.57 -48.52
N SER A 460 2.22 -17.29 -48.19
CA SER A 460 0.91 -16.65 -48.31
C SER A 460 0.40 -16.67 -49.74
N LYS A 461 -0.92 -16.86 -49.91
CA LYS A 461 -1.58 -16.76 -51.21
C LYS A 461 -1.79 -15.32 -51.68
N ASP A 462 -1.72 -14.35 -50.77
CA ASP A 462 -1.87 -12.92 -51.05
C ASP A 462 -0.56 -12.29 -51.56
N ASP A 463 -0.60 -11.70 -52.76
CA ASP A 463 0.51 -10.98 -53.39
C ASP A 463 1.01 -9.78 -52.57
N SER A 464 0.12 -9.10 -51.83
CA SER A 464 0.47 -7.96 -50.97
C SER A 464 1.33 -8.43 -49.80
N VAL A 465 0.96 -9.55 -49.18
CA VAL A 465 1.72 -10.18 -48.08
C VAL A 465 3.09 -10.66 -48.56
N ARG A 466 3.15 -11.31 -49.73
CA ARG A 466 4.43 -11.73 -50.34
C ARG A 466 5.34 -10.54 -50.64
N SER A 467 4.77 -9.44 -51.15
CA SER A 467 5.54 -8.23 -51.47
C SER A 467 6.11 -7.56 -50.23
N LYS A 468 5.31 -7.40 -49.16
CA LYS A 468 5.79 -6.87 -47.86
C LYS A 468 6.88 -7.74 -47.26
N THR A 469 6.76 -9.07 -47.40
CA THR A 469 7.77 -10.03 -46.93
C THR A 469 9.14 -9.81 -47.60
N LYS A 470 9.16 -9.48 -48.90
CA LYS A 470 10.41 -9.13 -49.60
C LYS A 470 11.04 -7.86 -49.04
N LEU A 471 10.23 -6.83 -48.79
CA LEU A 471 10.70 -5.57 -48.20
C LEU A 471 11.24 -5.76 -46.77
N ILE A 472 10.58 -6.58 -45.95
CA ILE A 472 11.08 -6.96 -44.61
C ILE A 472 12.48 -7.56 -44.73
N ARG A 473 12.67 -8.52 -45.64
CA ARG A 473 13.98 -9.15 -45.88
C ARG A 473 15.03 -8.11 -46.25
N GLU A 474 14.72 -7.20 -47.17
CA GLU A 474 15.63 -6.12 -47.58
C GLU A 474 15.98 -5.19 -46.41
N ASN A 475 15.00 -4.79 -45.60
CA ASN A 475 15.21 -3.95 -44.43
C ASN A 475 16.13 -4.61 -43.39
N LEU A 476 15.93 -5.91 -43.13
CA LEU A 476 16.78 -6.70 -42.21
C LEU A 476 18.21 -6.92 -42.75
N LEU A 477 18.39 -7.08 -44.07
CA LEU A 477 19.72 -7.15 -44.67
C LEU A 477 20.43 -5.79 -44.58
N ASN A 478 19.71 -4.70 -44.84
CA ASN A 478 20.24 -3.34 -44.83
C ASN A 478 20.62 -2.82 -43.43
N SER A 479 20.15 -3.48 -42.36
CA SER A 479 20.54 -3.21 -40.97
C SER A 479 21.83 -3.94 -40.54
N GLY A 480 22.43 -4.73 -41.44
CA GLY A 480 23.79 -5.28 -41.27
C GLY A 480 23.94 -6.38 -40.21
N ARG A 481 22.85 -6.85 -39.58
CA ARG A 481 22.89 -7.84 -38.49
C ARG A 481 22.28 -9.21 -38.81
N PHE A 482 21.67 -9.38 -39.99
CA PHE A 482 21.08 -10.66 -40.39
C PHE A 482 21.77 -11.24 -41.64
N VAL A 483 22.63 -12.25 -41.44
CA VAL A 483 22.83 -13.27 -42.47
C VAL A 483 21.64 -14.20 -42.34
N LEU A 484 20.56 -13.89 -43.06
CA LEU A 484 19.48 -14.84 -43.30
C LEU A 484 20.10 -15.95 -44.17
N PRO A 485 20.02 -17.24 -43.77
CA PRO A 485 20.37 -18.29 -44.71
C PRO A 485 19.56 -18.04 -45.97
N ASP A 486 20.19 -18.26 -47.13
CA ASP A 486 19.45 -18.25 -48.39
C ASP A 486 18.22 -19.14 -48.16
N LEU A 487 17.06 -18.50 -48.11
CA LEU A 487 15.79 -19.19 -48.19
C LEU A 487 15.76 -19.66 -49.63
N GLU A 488 16.47 -20.77 -49.90
CA GLU A 488 16.68 -21.33 -51.24
C GLU A 488 15.34 -21.36 -51.98
N ASP A 489 15.40 -20.94 -53.25
CA ASP A 489 14.27 -20.72 -54.14
C ASP A 489 13.36 -21.94 -54.25
#